data_AF-A0A7K1DT41-F1
#
_entry.id   AF-A0A7K1DT41-F1
#
_cell.length_a   1.000
_cell.length_b   1.000
_cell.length_c   1.000
_cell.angle_alpha   90.00
_cell.angle_beta   90.00
_cell.angle_gamma   90.00
#
_symmetry.space_group_name_H-M   'P 1'
#
loop_
_entity.id
_entity.type
_entity.pdbx_description
1 polymer ?
#
loop_
_entity_poly.entity_id
_entity_poly.type
_entity_poly.pdbx_seq_one_letter_code
_entity_poly.pdbx_strand_id
1 'polypeptide(L)'
;AEELIFHDPTTGASNDIEKATNLARAMVTQYGMTETLDAIKLGISDSQPFLGRDYGHQRDYSENVAAIVDSEIRSMIETAHQEAFDILVANRDVLDDLVNALLEKETLNKEEIEKVFKKVKKVRKRAAWTGSKLRTPSDIPPVALKPATIKTKAEEKPAKKSAAKKPNDNE
;
A
#
# COMPACT_ATOMS: atom_id res chain seq x y z
N ALA A 1 -0.62 17.92 6.98
CA ALA A 1 -1.81 18.77 7.20
C ALA A 1 -1.61 19.66 8.41
N GLU A 2 -1.29 19.09 9.58
CA GLU A 2 -1.01 19.88 10.78
C GLU A 2 0.09 20.92 10.58
N GLU A 3 1.25 20.55 10.02
CA GLU A 3 2.32 21.51 9.72
C GLU A 3 1.91 22.63 8.75
N LEU A 4 1.03 22.32 7.79
CA LEU A 4 0.52 23.29 6.81
C LEU A 4 -0.43 24.30 7.44
N ILE A 5 -1.20 23.90 8.45
CA ILE A 5 -2.30 24.69 9.02
C ILE A 5 -1.90 25.35 10.34
N PHE A 6 -1.26 24.59 11.23
CA PHE A 6 -0.95 25.00 12.59
C PHE A 6 0.52 25.40 12.77
N HIS A 7 1.39 25.07 11.82
CA HIS A 7 2.83 25.38 11.84
C HIS A 7 3.57 24.91 13.10
N ASP A 8 2.98 23.97 13.84
CA ASP A 8 3.51 23.41 15.07
C ASP A 8 3.31 21.89 15.05
N PRO A 9 4.39 21.09 15.13
CA PRO A 9 4.27 19.64 15.16
C PRO A 9 3.61 19.17 16.46
N THR A 10 2.60 18.30 16.33
CA THR A 10 1.96 17.65 17.49
C THR A 10 2.42 16.20 17.65
N THR A 11 2.14 15.60 18.81
CA THR A 11 2.42 14.18 19.06
C THR A 11 1.37 13.23 18.44
N GLY A 12 0.30 13.76 17.84
CA GLY A 12 -0.80 12.96 17.29
C GLY A 12 -0.38 12.05 16.14
N ALA A 13 0.65 12.45 15.37
CA ALA A 13 1.14 11.71 14.20
C ALA A 13 2.14 10.59 14.53
N SER A 14 2.45 10.31 15.81
CA SER A 14 3.51 9.37 16.20
C SER A 14 3.34 7.97 15.57
N ASN A 15 2.10 7.45 15.51
CA ASN A 15 1.82 6.14 14.93
C ASN A 15 2.06 6.09 13.41
N ASP A 16 1.75 7.18 12.71
CA ASP A 16 1.95 7.25 11.26
C ASP A 16 3.44 7.35 10.92
N ILE A 17 4.21 8.12 11.70
CA ILE A 17 5.67 8.20 11.59
C ILE A 17 6.31 6.82 11.80
N GLU A 18 5.88 6.09 12.83
CA GLU A 18 6.39 4.75 13.11
C GLU A 18 6.11 3.79 11.95
N LYS A 19 4.87 3.75 11.46
CA LYS A 19 4.47 2.89 10.33
C LYS A 19 5.20 3.25 9.04
N ALA A 20 5.30 4.54 8.72
CA ALA A 20 6.02 5.02 7.54
C ALA A 20 7.50 4.62 7.60
N THR A 21 8.12 4.78 8.77
CA THR A 21 9.53 4.41 8.99
C THR A 21 9.74 2.91 8.87
N ASN A 22 8.87 2.09 9.46
CA ASN A 22 8.96 0.63 9.37
C ASN A 22 8.77 0.13 7.94
N LEU A 23 7.82 0.72 7.19
CA LEU A 23 7.61 0.40 5.79
C LEU A 23 8.82 0.80 4.93
N ALA A 24 9.34 2.02 5.09
CA ALA A 24 10.52 2.48 4.37
C ALA A 24 11.74 1.60 4.68
N ARG A 25 11.92 1.20 5.94
CA ARG A 25 12.98 0.25 6.32
C ARG A 25 12.82 -1.09 5.60
N ALA A 26 11.62 -1.65 5.55
CA ALA A 26 11.37 -2.89 4.81
C ALA A 26 11.59 -2.74 3.30
N MET A 27 11.22 -1.60 2.71
CA MET A 27 11.49 -1.27 1.31
C MET A 27 13.00 -1.30 1.02
N VAL A 28 13.80 -0.67 1.89
CA VAL A 28 15.26 -0.69 1.76
C VAL A 28 15.84 -2.08 1.97
N THR A 29 15.54 -2.71 3.11
CA THR A 29 16.30 -3.89 3.57
C THR A 29 15.74 -5.20 3.07
N GLN A 30 14.44 -5.32 2.82
CA GLN A 30 13.81 -6.59 2.45
C GLN A 30 13.47 -6.67 0.97
N TYR A 31 13.07 -5.55 0.37
CA TYR A 31 12.59 -5.52 -1.02
C TYR A 31 13.62 -4.98 -2.01
N GLY A 32 14.76 -4.46 -1.53
CA GLY A 32 15.80 -3.91 -2.40
C GLY A 32 15.33 -2.70 -3.21
N MET A 33 14.39 -1.92 -2.66
CA MET A 33 13.82 -0.72 -3.30
C MET A 33 14.71 0.50 -3.04
N THR A 34 15.98 0.40 -3.41
CA THR A 34 16.94 1.52 -3.29
C THR A 34 17.70 1.71 -4.59
N GLU A 35 18.25 2.91 -4.77
CA GLU A 35 19.17 3.19 -5.89
C GLU A 35 20.61 2.80 -5.55
N THR A 36 20.97 2.77 -4.25
CA THR A 36 22.36 2.69 -3.78
C THR A 36 22.79 1.30 -3.34
N LEU A 37 21.90 0.50 -2.75
CA LEU A 37 22.21 -0.83 -2.22
C LEU A 37 21.87 -1.95 -3.21
N ASP A 38 21.41 -1.61 -4.42
CA ASP A 38 20.92 -2.55 -5.43
C ASP A 38 19.82 -3.50 -4.86
N ALA A 39 19.44 -4.52 -5.62
CA ALA A 39 18.40 -5.46 -5.25
C ALA A 39 18.92 -6.57 -4.29
N ILE A 40 19.45 -6.17 -3.13
CA ILE A 40 19.91 -7.11 -2.08
C ILE A 40 18.99 -7.08 -0.86
N LYS A 41 18.86 -8.25 -0.21
CA LYS A 41 18.20 -8.35 1.09
C LYS A 41 19.25 -8.19 2.18
N LEU A 42 19.02 -7.24 3.09
CA LEU A 42 19.86 -6.93 4.24
C LEU A 42 19.18 -7.37 5.54
N GLY A 43 19.93 -8.09 6.37
CA GLY A 43 19.49 -8.59 7.68
C GLY A 43 18.76 -9.93 7.63
N ILE A 44 18.77 -10.61 8.77
CA ILE A 44 17.98 -11.82 9.00
C ILE A 44 16.56 -11.38 9.30
N SER A 45 15.60 -11.90 8.53
CA SER A 45 14.20 -11.85 8.90
C SER A 45 14.00 -12.73 10.12
N ASP A 46 14.18 -12.16 11.32
CA ASP A 46 13.96 -12.85 12.60
C ASP A 46 12.47 -13.13 12.80
N SER A 47 12.02 -14.22 12.18
CA SER A 47 10.70 -14.80 12.40
C SER A 47 10.80 -16.06 13.28
N GLN A 48 11.62 -16.02 14.33
CA GLN A 48 11.61 -17.06 15.38
C GLN A 48 11.13 -16.48 16.71
N PRO A 49 9.80 -16.48 16.97
CA PRO A 49 9.22 -15.96 18.21
C PRO A 49 9.54 -16.81 19.46
N PHE A 50 10.27 -17.91 19.31
CA PHE A 50 10.43 -18.94 20.35
C PHE A 50 11.84 -18.99 20.97
N LEU A 51 12.84 -18.31 20.38
CA LEU A 51 14.16 -18.20 20.98
C LEU A 51 14.24 -16.87 21.73
N GLY A 52 14.63 -16.95 23.01
CA GLY A 52 14.57 -15.86 23.99
C GLY A 52 14.94 -14.48 23.45
N ARG A 53 14.10 -13.50 23.82
CA ARG A 53 13.98 -12.12 23.35
C ARG A 53 15.23 -11.22 23.51
N ASP A 54 16.40 -11.76 23.84
CA ASP A 54 17.57 -10.99 24.30
C ASP A 54 18.92 -11.37 23.67
N TYR A 55 18.98 -12.32 22.73
CA TYR A 55 20.23 -12.52 21.97
C TYR A 55 20.24 -11.63 20.73
N GLY A 56 20.54 -10.35 20.96
CA GLY A 56 21.06 -9.38 20.01
C GLY A 56 20.53 -9.46 18.58
N HIS A 57 19.57 -8.60 18.23
CA HIS A 57 19.31 -8.22 16.84
C HIS A 57 20.53 -7.50 16.27
N GLN A 58 21.59 -8.26 16.01
CA GLN A 58 22.81 -7.75 15.43
C GLN A 58 22.56 -7.65 13.92
N ARG A 59 22.86 -6.48 13.38
CA ARG A 59 22.73 -6.23 11.94
C ARG A 59 23.77 -7.08 11.23
N ASP A 60 23.35 -7.87 10.23
CA ASP A 60 24.24 -8.67 9.37
C ASP A 60 24.96 -7.82 8.31
N TYR A 61 25.23 -6.55 8.60
CA TYR A 61 25.86 -5.63 7.67
C TYR A 61 26.69 -4.59 8.43
N SER A 62 27.69 -4.04 7.75
CA SER A 62 28.63 -3.10 8.36
C SER A 62 27.96 -1.78 8.76
N GLU A 63 28.58 -1.04 9.68
CA GLU A 63 28.18 0.33 10.04
C GLU A 63 28.06 1.25 8.81
N ASN A 64 28.94 1.06 7.82
CA ASN A 64 28.86 1.82 6.58
C ASN A 64 27.55 1.52 5.81
N VAL A 65 27.16 0.26 5.71
CA VAL A 65 25.87 -0.12 5.09
C VAL A 65 24.70 0.38 5.93
N ALA A 66 24.80 0.33 7.25
CA ALA A 66 23.77 0.89 8.14
C ALA A 66 23.53 2.38 7.91
N ALA A 67 24.61 3.16 7.76
CA ALA A 67 24.53 4.58 7.45
C ALA A 67 23.84 4.83 6.09
N ILE A 68 24.14 4.01 5.08
CA ILE A 68 23.48 4.09 3.77
C ILE A 68 21.98 3.77 3.91
N VAL A 69 21.61 2.70 4.61
CA VAL A 69 20.20 2.33 4.86
C VAL A 69 19.43 3.48 5.52
N ASP A 70 19.99 4.08 6.57
CA ASP A 70 19.32 5.19 7.26
C ASP A 70 19.21 6.44 6.38
N SER A 71 20.18 6.67 5.48
CA SER A 71 20.11 7.76 4.49
C SER A 71 19.01 7.55 3.43
N GLU A 72 18.83 6.32 2.94
CA GLU A 72 17.77 5.97 1.98
C GLU A 72 16.38 6.08 2.62
N ILE A 73 16.23 5.62 3.87
CA ILE A 73 14.98 5.75 4.63
C ILE A 73 14.62 7.22 4.78
N ARG A 74 15.58 8.07 5.19
CA ARG A 74 15.37 9.52 5.31
C ARG A 74 14.91 10.13 3.99
N SER A 75 15.63 9.86 2.91
CA SER A 75 15.31 10.38 1.57
C SER A 75 13.90 9.98 1.11
N MET A 76 13.50 8.73 1.35
CA MET A 76 12.14 8.25 1.03
C MET A 76 11.06 8.95 1.84
N ILE A 77 11.26 9.09 3.15
CA ILE A 77 10.29 9.76 4.04
C ILE A 77 10.18 11.24 3.67
N GLU A 78 11.30 11.93 3.47
CA GLU A 78 11.32 13.35 3.07
C GLU A 78 10.60 13.58 1.74
N THR A 79 10.87 12.73 0.73
CA THR A 79 10.20 12.81 -0.58
C THR A 79 8.69 12.58 -0.45
N ALA A 80 8.28 11.54 0.28
CA ALA A 80 6.87 11.25 0.49
C ALA A 80 6.16 12.35 1.28
N HIS A 81 6.83 12.92 2.27
CA HIS A 81 6.32 14.02 3.07
C HIS A 81 6.13 15.29 2.24
N GLN A 82 7.11 15.66 1.41
CA GLN A 82 7.01 16.79 0.51
C GLN A 82 5.88 16.61 -0.51
N GLU A 83 5.74 15.43 -1.11
CA GLU A 83 4.64 15.16 -2.04
C GLU A 83 3.27 15.27 -1.35
N ALA A 84 3.14 14.75 -0.13
CA ALA A 84 1.92 14.89 0.64
C ALA A 84 1.61 16.37 0.93
N PHE A 85 2.63 17.16 1.26
CA PHE A 85 2.50 18.61 1.45
C PHE A 85 2.00 19.30 0.18
N ASP A 86 2.62 19.02 -0.97
CA ASP A 86 2.24 19.62 -2.26
C ASP A 86 0.79 19.26 -2.66
N ILE A 87 0.37 18.02 -2.42
CA ILE A 87 -1.01 17.56 -2.67
C ILE A 87 -2.00 18.31 -1.79
N LEU A 88 -1.69 18.49 -0.50
CA LEU A 88 -2.53 19.22 0.43
C LEU A 88 -2.63 20.70 0.07
N VAL A 89 -1.51 21.33 -0.34
CA VAL A 89 -1.51 22.72 -0.81
C VAL A 89 -2.36 22.88 -2.07
N ALA A 90 -2.22 21.97 -3.04
CA ALA A 90 -2.99 22.02 -4.29
C ALA A 90 -4.50 21.84 -4.10
N ASN A 91 -4.92 21.23 -2.98
CA ASN A 91 -6.30 20.90 -2.64
C ASN A 91 -6.75 21.53 -1.31
N ARG A 92 -6.15 22.67 -0.94
CA ARG A 92 -6.40 23.33 0.34
C ARG A 92 -7.87 23.70 0.55
N ASP A 93 -8.53 24.17 -0.50
CA ASP A 93 -9.96 24.45 -0.53
C ASP A 93 -10.81 23.22 -0.20
N VAL A 94 -10.45 22.06 -0.75
CA VAL A 94 -11.15 20.80 -0.48
C VAL A 94 -10.90 20.31 0.95
N LEU A 95 -9.70 20.52 1.49
CA LEU A 95 -9.39 20.21 2.89
C LEU A 95 -10.24 21.06 3.83
N ASP A 96 -10.36 22.37 3.56
CA ASP A 96 -11.17 23.28 4.39
C ASP A 96 -12.67 22.89 4.31
N ASP A 97 -13.19 22.54 3.13
CA ASP A 97 -14.55 22.01 2.94
C ASP A 97 -14.79 20.73 3.79
N LEU A 98 -13.81 19.82 3.82
CA LEU A 98 -13.89 18.59 4.61
C LEU A 98 -13.92 18.88 6.12
N VAL A 99 -13.06 19.79 6.58
CA VAL A 99 -12.98 20.17 8.00
C VAL A 99 -14.28 20.81 8.46
N ASN A 100 -14.86 21.72 7.67
CA ASN A 100 -16.16 22.33 7.99
C ASN A 100 -17.26 21.28 8.12
N ALA A 101 -17.32 20.32 7.19
CA ALA A 101 -18.29 19.23 7.26
C ALA A 101 -18.10 18.33 8.50
N LEU A 102 -16.85 18.09 8.91
CA LEU A 102 -16.53 17.35 10.14
C LEU A 102 -16.87 18.15 11.41
N LEU A 103 -16.70 19.47 11.41
CA LEU A 103 -17.10 20.31 12.54
C LEU A 103 -18.62 20.32 12.75
N GLU A 104 -19.40 20.23 11.66
CA GLU A 104 -20.87 20.17 11.75
C GLU A 104 -21.40 18.81 12.18
N LYS A 105 -20.77 17.71 11.75
CA LYS A 105 -21.33 16.35 11.88
C LYS A 105 -20.53 15.41 12.78
N GLU A 106 -19.32 15.79 13.16
CA GLU A 106 -18.29 15.00 13.86
C GLU A 106 -17.80 13.75 13.08
N THR A 107 -18.67 13.09 12.32
CA THR A 107 -18.39 11.90 11.52
C THR A 107 -19.03 12.05 10.14
N LEU A 108 -18.31 11.66 9.09
CA LEU A 108 -18.80 11.62 7.71
C LEU A 108 -18.79 10.19 7.20
N ASN A 109 -19.83 9.80 6.47
CA ASN A 109 -19.85 8.53 5.76
C ASN A 109 -19.16 8.64 4.38
N LYS A 110 -19.06 7.49 3.70
CA LYS A 110 -18.38 7.40 2.40
C LYS A 110 -19.02 8.33 1.36
N GLU A 111 -20.34 8.33 1.25
CA GLU A 111 -21.07 9.12 0.25
C GLU A 111 -20.91 10.62 0.47
N GLU A 112 -20.77 11.05 1.72
CA GLU A 112 -20.50 12.45 2.10
C GLU A 112 -19.07 12.86 1.76
N ILE A 113 -18.09 12.02 2.07
CA ILE A 113 -16.69 12.25 1.70
C ILE A 113 -16.55 12.32 0.17
N GLU A 114 -17.20 11.42 -0.56
CA GLU A 114 -17.18 11.42 -2.03
C GLU A 114 -17.71 12.73 -2.61
N LYS A 115 -18.72 13.37 -1.99
CA LYS A 115 -19.22 14.68 -2.43
C LYS A 115 -18.17 15.77 -2.27
N VAL A 116 -17.48 15.81 -1.13
CA VAL A 116 -16.39 16.78 -0.90
C VAL A 116 -15.24 16.53 -1.89
N PHE A 117 -14.90 15.27 -2.11
CA PHE A 117 -13.71 14.90 -2.89
C PHE A 117 -13.90 15.05 -4.42
N LYS A 118 -15.11 15.34 -4.92
CA LYS A 118 -15.35 15.62 -6.35
C LYS A 118 -14.49 16.76 -6.90
N LYS A 119 -14.09 17.70 -6.05
CA LYS A 119 -13.28 18.86 -6.43
C LYS A 119 -11.76 18.59 -6.39
N VAL A 120 -11.33 17.41 -5.92
CA VAL A 120 -9.90 17.09 -5.78
C VAL A 120 -9.20 17.12 -7.13
N LYS A 121 -8.17 17.97 -7.21
CA LYS A 121 -7.24 18.07 -8.32
C LYS A 121 -6.20 16.97 -8.20
N LYS A 122 -6.15 16.11 -9.21
CA LYS A 122 -5.11 15.07 -9.31
C LYS A 122 -3.76 15.74 -9.59
N VAL A 123 -2.79 15.51 -8.72
CA VAL A 123 -1.42 15.98 -8.89
C VAL A 123 -0.70 15.14 -9.96
N ARG A 124 0.38 15.70 -10.54
CA ARG A 124 1.20 15.03 -11.57
C ARG A 124 1.63 13.65 -11.07
N LYS A 125 1.49 12.64 -11.94
CA LYS A 125 1.99 11.29 -11.65
C LYS A 125 3.51 11.33 -11.49
N ARG A 126 4.01 10.66 -10.46
CA ARG A 126 5.44 10.41 -10.28
C ARG A 126 6.02 9.73 -11.53
N ALA A 127 7.27 10.01 -11.85
CA ALA A 127 8.01 9.26 -12.85
C ALA A 127 8.07 7.77 -12.46
N ALA A 128 8.21 6.89 -13.46
CA ALA A 128 8.38 5.48 -13.19
C ALA A 128 9.64 5.25 -12.33
N TRP A 129 9.49 4.53 -11.22
CA TRP A 129 10.63 4.12 -10.42
C TRP A 129 11.34 2.97 -11.13
N THR A 130 12.62 3.14 -11.41
CA THR A 130 13.46 2.12 -12.05
C THR A 130 14.58 1.64 -11.14
N GLY A 131 14.70 2.19 -9.92
CA GLY A 131 15.74 1.84 -8.95
C GLY A 131 17.17 2.16 -9.42
N SER A 132 17.34 2.90 -10.51
CA SER A 132 18.63 3.36 -10.99
C SER A 132 18.45 4.44 -12.05
N LYS A 133 19.29 5.48 -12.01
CA LYS A 133 19.35 6.54 -13.03
C LYS A 133 19.68 6.02 -14.43
N LEU A 134 20.28 4.83 -14.55
CA LEU A 134 20.67 4.22 -15.82
C LEU A 134 19.59 3.31 -16.42
N ARG A 135 18.55 2.96 -15.65
CA ARG A 135 17.48 2.07 -16.10
C ARG A 135 16.34 2.91 -16.69
N THR A 136 16.06 2.73 -17.97
CA THR A 136 14.94 3.38 -18.69
C THR A 136 13.73 2.44 -18.76
N PRO A 137 12.53 2.88 -18.36
CA PRO A 137 11.31 2.10 -18.54
C PRO A 137 11.05 1.82 -20.03
N SER A 138 10.48 0.65 -20.33
CA SER A 138 10.02 0.33 -21.68
C SER A 138 8.67 1.02 -21.95
N ASP A 139 8.49 1.51 -23.17
CA ASP A 139 7.20 2.04 -23.66
C ASP A 139 6.21 0.94 -24.06
N ILE A 140 6.68 -0.32 -24.14
CA ILE A 140 5.84 -1.47 -24.48
C ILE A 140 4.97 -1.83 -23.27
N PRO A 141 3.63 -1.85 -23.40
CA PRO A 141 2.76 -2.15 -22.27
C PRO A 141 2.92 -3.60 -21.79
N PRO A 142 2.56 -3.89 -20.52
CA PRO A 142 2.52 -5.26 -20.01
C PRO A 142 1.63 -6.16 -20.87
N VAL A 143 1.98 -7.44 -20.95
CA VAL A 143 1.18 -8.44 -21.66
C VAL A 143 -0.23 -8.45 -21.07
N ALA A 144 -1.24 -8.26 -21.92
CA ALA A 144 -2.63 -8.29 -21.49
C ALA A 144 -2.94 -9.65 -20.82
N LEU A 145 -3.32 -9.61 -19.55
CA LEU A 145 -3.76 -10.79 -18.83
C LEU A 145 -5.06 -11.29 -19.49
N LYS A 146 -4.99 -12.44 -20.16
CA LYS A 146 -6.21 -13.17 -20.53
C LYS A 146 -6.85 -13.63 -19.22
N PRO A 147 -8.13 -13.32 -18.96
CA PRO A 147 -8.78 -13.80 -17.74
C PRO A 147 -8.67 -15.33 -17.72
N ALA A 148 -8.16 -15.87 -16.62
CA ALA A 148 -8.11 -17.31 -16.43
C ALA A 148 -9.54 -17.84 -16.56
N THR A 149 -9.76 -18.78 -17.49
CA THR A 149 -11.00 -19.55 -17.54
C THR A 149 -11.08 -20.39 -16.27
N ILE A 150 -11.69 -19.84 -15.22
CA ILE A 150 -12.09 -20.60 -14.05
C ILE A 150 -13.15 -21.57 -14.57
N LYS A 151 -12.77 -22.83 -14.79
CA LYS A 151 -13.75 -23.91 -14.93
C LYS A 151 -14.42 -24.05 -13.57
N THR A 152 -15.49 -23.30 -13.35
CA THR A 152 -16.42 -23.58 -12.26
C THR A 152 -16.93 -24.98 -12.50
N LYS A 153 -16.42 -25.92 -11.71
CA LYS A 153 -16.91 -27.30 -11.63
C LYS A 153 -18.35 -27.18 -11.12
N ALA A 154 -19.29 -27.18 -12.06
CA ALA A 154 -20.71 -27.08 -11.76
C ALA A 154 -21.10 -28.18 -10.77
N GLU A 155 -21.84 -27.78 -9.75
CA GLU A 155 -22.42 -28.63 -8.72
C GLU A 155 -23.22 -29.77 -9.35
N GLU A 156 -22.73 -31.01 -9.24
CA GLU A 156 -23.58 -32.19 -9.37
C GLU A 156 -24.41 -32.34 -8.09
N LYS A 157 -25.66 -31.86 -8.12
CA LYS A 157 -26.72 -32.38 -7.24
C LYS A 157 -27.45 -33.51 -7.97
N PRO A 158 -27.53 -34.74 -7.42
CA PRO A 158 -28.31 -35.80 -8.04
C PRO A 158 -29.79 -35.63 -7.67
N ALA A 159 -30.61 -35.22 -8.63
CA ALA A 159 -32.06 -35.31 -8.51
C ALA A 159 -32.53 -36.73 -8.86
N LYS A 160 -33.13 -37.40 -7.86
CA LYS A 160 -33.77 -38.72 -7.95
C LYS A 160 -34.79 -38.76 -9.11
N LYS A 161 -34.66 -39.75 -10.00
CA LYS A 161 -35.71 -40.13 -10.95
C LYS A 161 -36.80 -40.91 -10.22
N SER A 162 -37.96 -40.30 -9.99
CA SER A 162 -39.22 -41.04 -9.79
C SER A 162 -39.85 -41.26 -11.16
N ALA A 163 -39.65 -42.44 -11.74
CA ALA A 163 -40.40 -42.90 -12.90
C ALA A 163 -41.55 -43.77 -12.40
N ALA A 164 -42.80 -43.34 -12.64
CA ALA A 164 -43.96 -44.20 -12.50
C ALA A 164 -44.89 -44.02 -13.71
N LYS A 165 -45.13 -45.18 -14.34
CA LYS A 165 -46.23 -45.57 -15.24
C LYS A 165 -46.28 -45.04 -16.67
N LYS A 166 -46.13 -45.99 -17.60
CA LYS A 166 -47.18 -46.30 -18.59
C LYS A 166 -47.45 -47.81 -18.63
N PRO A 167 -48.64 -48.22 -19.11
CA PRO A 167 -49.32 -49.47 -18.77
C PRO A 167 -49.02 -50.59 -19.77
N ASN A 168 -49.34 -51.84 -19.40
CA ASN A 168 -49.67 -52.88 -20.39
C ASN A 168 -50.59 -53.93 -19.75
N ASP A 169 -51.73 -54.12 -20.40
CA ASP A 169 -52.71 -55.20 -20.22
C ASP A 169 -52.31 -56.44 -21.04
N ASN A 170 -52.96 -57.57 -20.71
CA ASN A 170 -52.92 -58.93 -21.27
C ASN A 170 -51.81 -59.82 -20.65
N GLU A 171 -52.13 -60.88 -19.91
CA GLU A 171 -53.13 -61.94 -20.13
C GLU A 171 -53.72 -62.47 -18.81
#